data_AF-A0A8H7NEL3-F1
#
_entry.id   AF-A0A8H7NEL3-F1
#
_cell.length_a   1.000
_cell.length_b   1.000
_cell.length_c   1.000
_cell.angle_alpha   90.00
_cell.angle_beta   90.00
_cell.angle_gamma   90.00
#
_symmetry.space_group_name_H-M   'P 1'
#
loop_
_entity.id
_entity.type
_entity.pdbx_description
1 polymer ?
#
loop_
_entity_poly.entity_id
_entity_poly.type
_entity_poly.pdbx_seq_one_letter_code
_entity_poly.pdbx_strand_id
1 'polypeptide(L)'
;MASFSDAPNEVIDQILSDVPTSDLPSVCLVNKALRRSAEPFLYSAVSFQWDFQSVPRVAPLLLTLLRRPELLDYLDTVTLQGRLFNERSPPPPINTANIPFDEFIAAIEKTGVAFASMWVDKLRSPSTCMYAMVALLITQLSNTTHLTIGHPYINGQSLVPKVLKAKIFGQLPAFEQLRELRYLKRCDISSFENNQIFSDTINLFYLPTVTHIEVSMTNPQDFKWRRRAELGPSHLTQDRMAC
;
A
#
# COMPACT_ATOMS: atom_id res chain seq x y z
N MET A 1 15.97 -32.06 27.53
CA MET A 1 16.04 -31.80 26.08
C MET A 1 15.88 -30.31 25.92
N ALA A 2 16.82 -29.62 25.28
CA ALA A 2 16.70 -28.19 25.02
C ALA A 2 15.62 -27.97 23.95
N SER A 3 14.65 -27.11 24.23
CA SER A 3 13.66 -26.67 23.25
C SER A 3 14.23 -25.53 22.43
N PHE A 4 13.86 -25.42 21.15
CA PHE A 4 14.20 -24.25 20.32
C PHE A 4 13.70 -22.95 20.96
N SER A 5 12.59 -23.01 21.70
CA SER A 5 12.02 -21.89 22.45
C SER A 5 12.81 -21.50 23.71
N ASP A 6 13.82 -22.29 24.11
CA ASP A 6 14.68 -21.99 25.26
C ASP A 6 15.94 -21.20 24.84
N ALA A 7 16.14 -20.98 23.54
CA ALA A 7 17.22 -20.16 23.01
C ALA A 7 16.96 -18.65 23.25
N PRO A 8 18.00 -17.81 23.36
CA PRO A 8 17.84 -16.36 23.42
C PRO A 8 17.08 -15.82 22.20
N ASN A 9 16.26 -14.78 22.41
CA ASN A 9 15.43 -14.20 21.35
C ASN A 9 16.28 -13.74 20.16
N GLU A 10 17.49 -13.23 20.40
CA GLU A 10 18.39 -12.76 19.34
C GLU A 10 18.80 -13.90 18.39
N VAL A 11 18.98 -15.11 18.93
CA VAL A 11 19.32 -16.29 18.13
C VAL A 11 18.11 -16.74 17.32
N ILE A 12 16.91 -16.71 17.94
CA ILE A 12 15.66 -17.05 17.27
C ILE A 12 15.38 -16.07 16.13
N ASP A 13 15.51 -14.77 16.38
CA ASP A 13 15.29 -13.70 15.42
C ASP A 13 16.25 -13.80 14.23
N GLN A 14 17.53 -14.10 14.49
CA GLN A 14 18.51 -14.34 13.44
C GLN A 14 18.10 -15.52 12.55
N ILE A 15 17.73 -16.65 13.16
CA ILE A 15 17.26 -17.82 12.41
C ILE A 15 16.02 -17.48 11.58
N LEU A 16 15.04 -16.78 12.15
CA LEU A 16 13.80 -16.41 11.47
C LEU A 16 14.03 -15.41 10.34
N SER A 17 15.00 -14.51 10.47
CA SER A 17 15.38 -13.58 9.40
C SER A 17 15.96 -14.28 8.18
N ASP A 18 16.55 -15.46 8.35
CA ASP A 18 17.08 -16.30 7.27
C ASP A 18 16.02 -17.25 6.69
N VAL A 19 14.84 -17.37 7.29
CA VAL A 19 13.76 -18.23 6.79
C VAL A 19 13.04 -17.56 5.61
N PRO A 20 12.84 -18.27 4.48
CA PRO A 20 12.05 -17.76 3.37
C PRO A 20 10.63 -17.36 3.81
N THR A 21 10.12 -16.23 3.30
CA THR A 21 8.78 -15.73 3.65
C THR A 21 7.67 -16.73 3.34
N SER A 22 7.87 -17.63 2.37
CA SER A 22 6.94 -18.72 2.04
C SER A 22 6.76 -19.73 3.17
N ASP A 23 7.76 -19.88 4.03
CA ASP A 23 7.85 -20.92 5.05
C ASP A 23 7.49 -20.40 6.45
N LEU A 24 7.56 -19.07 6.65
CA LEU A 24 7.15 -18.40 7.88
C LEU A 24 5.71 -18.75 8.33
N PRO A 25 4.69 -18.91 7.45
CA PRO A 25 3.38 -19.38 7.87
C PRO A 25 3.43 -20.76 8.54
N SER A 26 4.26 -21.67 8.03
CA SER A 26 4.44 -23.01 8.60
C SER A 26 5.11 -22.94 9.98
N VAL A 27 6.09 -22.05 10.15
CA VAL A 27 6.72 -21.79 11.46
C VAL A 27 5.72 -21.29 12.48
N CYS A 28 4.83 -20.37 12.08
CA CYS A 28 3.74 -19.86 12.93
C CYS A 28 2.73 -20.94 13.37
N LEU A 29 2.67 -22.08 12.67
CA LEU A 29 1.76 -23.18 13.00
C LEU A 29 2.36 -24.20 13.97
N VAL A 30 3.68 -24.19 14.18
CA VAL A 30 4.36 -25.19 15.02
C VAL A 30 3.93 -25.08 16.49
N ASN A 31 4.04 -23.89 17.08
CA ASN A 31 3.58 -23.62 18.45
C ASN A 31 3.38 -22.11 18.70
N LYS A 32 2.75 -21.76 19.84
CA LYS A 32 2.44 -20.37 20.21
C LYS A 32 3.67 -19.49 20.46
N ALA A 33 4.78 -20.05 20.94
CA ALA A 33 5.99 -19.28 21.20
C ALA A 33 6.66 -18.89 19.88
N LEU A 34 6.87 -19.87 18.99
CA LEU A 34 7.38 -19.65 17.64
C LEU A 34 6.50 -18.70 16.84
N ARG A 35 5.18 -18.80 16.96
CA ARG A 35 4.25 -17.86 16.33
C ARG A 35 4.50 -16.42 16.78
N ARG A 36 4.72 -16.18 18.08
CA ARG A 36 4.99 -14.82 18.58
C ARG A 36 6.30 -14.24 18.02
N SER A 37 7.32 -15.08 17.88
CA SER A 37 8.60 -14.65 17.29
C SER A 37 8.54 -14.51 15.77
N ALA A 38 7.79 -15.35 15.07
CA ALA A 38 7.74 -15.38 13.60
C ALA A 38 6.69 -14.42 12.99
N GLU A 39 5.64 -14.04 13.73
CA GLU A 39 4.61 -13.10 13.25
C GLU A 39 5.21 -11.75 12.77
N PRO A 40 6.13 -11.09 13.51
CA PRO A 40 6.77 -9.86 13.05
C PRO A 40 7.45 -10.02 11.68
N PHE A 41 8.18 -11.11 11.46
CA PHE A 41 8.84 -11.38 10.18
C PHE A 41 7.83 -11.68 9.07
N LEU A 42 6.76 -12.41 9.37
CA LEU A 42 5.71 -12.76 8.41
C LEU A 42 4.98 -11.52 7.87
N TYR A 43 4.71 -10.54 8.74
CA TYR A 43 4.01 -9.31 8.38
C TYR A 43 4.96 -8.14 8.06
N SER A 44 6.28 -8.31 8.21
CA SER A 44 7.29 -7.26 7.95
C SER A 44 7.19 -6.67 6.55
N ALA A 45 7.00 -7.52 5.56
CA ALA A 45 6.95 -7.15 4.16
C ALA A 45 5.75 -7.80 3.47
N VAL A 46 4.87 -6.97 2.92
CA VAL A 46 3.72 -7.41 2.13
C VAL A 46 3.89 -6.97 0.69
N SER A 47 3.80 -7.94 -0.23
CA SER A 47 3.84 -7.69 -1.66
C SER A 47 2.61 -8.26 -2.33
N PHE A 48 1.92 -7.42 -3.08
CA PHE A 48 0.80 -7.80 -3.93
C PHE A 48 1.18 -7.57 -5.38
N GLN A 49 1.23 -8.68 -6.12
CA GLN A 49 1.40 -8.68 -7.56
C GLN A 49 0.07 -9.01 -8.24
N TRP A 50 -0.41 -8.08 -9.06
CA TRP A 50 -1.63 -8.29 -9.86
C TRP A 50 -1.27 -8.48 -11.32
N ASP A 51 -1.41 -9.70 -11.82
CA ASP A 51 -1.16 -10.04 -13.21
C ASP A 51 -2.35 -10.81 -13.81
N PHE A 52 -2.20 -11.38 -15.01
CA PHE A 52 -3.26 -12.13 -15.67
C PHE A 52 -3.51 -13.53 -15.11
N GLN A 53 -2.55 -14.07 -14.35
CA GLN A 53 -2.56 -15.43 -13.81
C GLN A 53 -2.83 -15.45 -12.29
N SER A 54 -2.66 -14.32 -11.62
CA SER A 54 -2.67 -14.17 -10.17
C SER A 54 -3.49 -12.96 -9.75
N VAL A 55 -4.54 -13.22 -8.98
CA VAL A 55 -5.33 -12.20 -8.28
C VAL A 55 -4.77 -12.05 -6.87
N PRO A 56 -4.34 -10.84 -6.47
CA PRO A 56 -3.82 -10.58 -5.13
C PRO A 56 -4.82 -10.91 -4.03
N ARG A 57 -4.33 -11.52 -2.94
CA ARG A 57 -5.14 -11.85 -1.76
C ARG A 57 -5.18 -10.69 -0.76
N VAL A 58 -5.67 -9.53 -1.19
CA VAL A 58 -5.76 -8.32 -0.33
C VAL A 58 -6.83 -8.48 0.75
N ALA A 59 -7.99 -9.05 0.41
CA ALA A 59 -9.13 -9.12 1.33
C ALA A 59 -8.81 -9.88 2.64
N PRO A 60 -8.19 -11.07 2.62
CA PRO A 60 -7.85 -11.78 3.85
C PRO A 60 -6.87 -11.01 4.73
N LEU A 61 -5.81 -10.43 4.14
CA LEU A 61 -4.87 -9.62 4.91
C LEU A 61 -5.57 -8.42 5.52
N LEU A 62 -6.34 -7.69 4.74
CA LEU A 62 -7.04 -6.50 5.21
C LEU A 62 -8.00 -6.82 6.36
N LEU A 63 -8.73 -7.92 6.25
CA LEU A 63 -9.58 -8.43 7.32
C LEU A 63 -8.77 -8.74 8.58
N THR A 64 -7.63 -9.41 8.42
CA THR A 64 -6.72 -9.72 9.53
C THR A 64 -6.22 -8.44 10.21
N LEU A 65 -5.80 -7.43 9.44
CA LEU A 65 -5.31 -6.16 9.98
C LEU A 65 -6.40 -5.35 10.69
N LEU A 66 -7.64 -5.35 10.16
CA LEU A 66 -8.76 -4.68 10.80
C LEU A 66 -9.15 -5.33 12.14
N ARG A 67 -9.02 -6.67 12.24
CA ARG A 67 -9.34 -7.43 13.46
C ARG A 67 -8.18 -7.47 14.46
N ARG A 68 -6.95 -7.35 13.99
CA ARG A 68 -5.70 -7.39 14.75
C ARG A 68 -4.83 -6.18 14.40
N PRO A 69 -5.23 -4.97 14.85
CA PRO A 69 -4.51 -3.74 14.52
C PRO A 69 -3.07 -3.73 15.04
N GLU A 70 -2.73 -4.55 16.05
CA GLU A 70 -1.36 -4.71 16.54
C GLU A 70 -0.38 -5.23 15.48
N LEU A 71 -0.87 -5.88 14.42
CA LEU A 71 -0.03 -6.34 13.32
C LEU A 71 0.42 -5.20 12.40
N LEU A 72 -0.24 -4.04 12.46
CA LEU A 72 0.16 -2.86 11.69
C LEU A 72 1.52 -2.33 12.14
N ASP A 73 1.90 -2.58 13.39
CA ASP A 73 3.21 -2.19 13.94
C ASP A 73 4.37 -2.98 13.31
N TYR A 74 4.08 -4.15 12.74
CA TYR A 74 5.07 -4.95 12.05
C TYR A 74 5.20 -4.59 10.56
N LEU A 75 4.22 -3.93 9.95
CA LEU A 75 4.21 -3.64 8.51
C LEU A 75 5.19 -2.52 8.14
N ASP A 76 6.43 -2.90 7.89
CA ASP A 76 7.50 -2.00 7.49
C ASP A 76 7.49 -1.70 5.98
N THR A 77 7.31 -2.73 5.15
CA THR A 77 7.42 -2.62 3.69
C THR A 77 6.13 -3.08 3.00
N VAL A 78 5.56 -2.22 2.16
CA VAL A 78 4.38 -2.54 1.34
C VAL A 78 4.66 -2.28 -0.13
N THR A 79 4.53 -3.33 -0.94
CA THR A 79 4.72 -3.28 -2.40
C THR A 79 3.42 -3.66 -3.12
N LEU A 80 2.93 -2.75 -3.95
CA LEU A 80 1.72 -2.91 -4.76
C LEU A 80 2.12 -2.75 -6.23
N GLN A 81 2.31 -3.85 -6.93
CA GLN A 81 2.75 -3.84 -8.33
C GLN A 81 2.02 -4.88 -9.17
N GLY A 82 2.29 -4.90 -10.47
CA GLY A 82 1.60 -5.79 -11.37
C GLY A 82 1.71 -5.40 -12.82
N ARG A 83 0.89 -6.07 -13.63
CA ARG A 83 0.79 -5.81 -15.06
C ARG A 83 -0.22 -4.70 -15.33
N LEU A 84 0.04 -3.95 -16.40
CA LEU A 84 -0.92 -2.96 -16.90
C LEU A 84 -2.07 -3.71 -17.57
N PHE A 85 -3.30 -3.34 -17.21
CA PHE A 85 -4.53 -3.84 -17.83
C PHE A 85 -5.14 -2.77 -18.73
N ASN A 86 -5.80 -3.21 -19.81
CA ASN A 86 -6.51 -2.34 -20.75
C ASN A 86 -7.78 -3.03 -21.24
N GLU A 87 -8.58 -2.36 -22.07
CA GLU A 87 -9.84 -2.92 -22.57
C GLU A 87 -9.67 -4.24 -23.34
N ARG A 88 -8.53 -4.41 -24.02
CA ARG A 88 -8.20 -5.63 -24.77
C ARG A 88 -7.67 -6.75 -23.88
N SER A 89 -7.25 -6.42 -22.67
CA SER A 89 -6.67 -7.35 -21.70
C SER A 89 -7.08 -6.89 -20.30
N PRO A 90 -8.35 -7.08 -19.93
CA PRO A 90 -8.88 -6.64 -18.65
C PRO A 90 -8.25 -7.43 -17.49
N PRO A 91 -8.29 -6.90 -16.27
CA PRO A 91 -7.86 -7.65 -15.10
C PRO A 91 -8.66 -8.95 -14.95
N PRO A 92 -8.05 -10.02 -14.42
CA PRO A 92 -8.80 -11.22 -14.06
C PRO A 92 -9.90 -10.87 -13.04
N PRO A 93 -11.07 -11.53 -13.13
CA PRO A 93 -12.19 -11.25 -12.24
C PRO A 93 -11.83 -11.61 -10.80
N ILE A 94 -12.22 -10.74 -9.88
CA ILE A 94 -12.01 -10.94 -8.45
C ILE A 94 -13.18 -11.78 -7.92
N ASN A 95 -12.88 -12.87 -7.22
CA ASN A 95 -13.91 -13.62 -6.53
C ASN A 95 -14.40 -12.83 -5.31
N THR A 96 -15.64 -12.35 -5.36
CA THR A 96 -16.25 -11.53 -4.30
C THR A 96 -17.04 -12.34 -3.27
N ALA A 97 -17.19 -13.67 -3.44
CA ALA A 97 -18.10 -14.48 -2.62
C ALA A 97 -17.77 -14.48 -1.13
N ASN A 98 -16.47 -14.39 -0.79
CA ASN A 98 -15.98 -14.47 0.59
C ASN A 98 -15.42 -13.13 1.10
N ILE A 99 -15.75 -12.01 0.45
CA ILE A 99 -15.28 -10.69 0.88
C ILE A 99 -16.23 -10.17 1.98
N PRO A 100 -15.72 -9.84 3.18
CA PRO A 100 -16.52 -9.32 4.28
C PRO A 100 -16.82 -7.83 4.05
N PHE A 101 -17.72 -7.54 3.11
CA PHE A 101 -18.03 -6.17 2.69
C PHE A 101 -18.46 -5.28 3.86
N ASP A 102 -19.26 -5.78 4.80
CA ASP A 102 -19.78 -4.97 5.91
C ASP A 102 -18.66 -4.45 6.82
N GLU A 103 -17.65 -5.27 7.13
CA GLU A 103 -16.49 -4.86 7.93
C GLU A 103 -15.66 -3.78 7.20
N PHE A 104 -15.49 -3.94 5.89
CA PHE A 104 -14.74 -2.98 5.07
C PHE A 104 -15.50 -1.67 4.89
N ILE A 105 -16.82 -1.72 4.71
CA ILE A 105 -17.68 -0.54 4.62
C ILE A 105 -17.65 0.23 5.93
N ALA A 106 -17.83 -0.45 7.08
CA ALA A 106 -17.74 0.20 8.38
C ALA A 106 -16.37 0.86 8.60
N ALA A 107 -15.29 0.22 8.16
CA ALA A 107 -13.95 0.81 8.22
C ALA A 107 -13.80 2.05 7.32
N ILE A 108 -14.36 2.02 6.11
CA ILE A 108 -14.38 3.17 5.18
C ILE A 108 -15.20 4.33 5.75
N GLU A 109 -16.39 4.06 6.27
CA GLU A 109 -17.27 5.08 6.84
C GLU A 109 -16.62 5.75 8.07
N LYS A 110 -15.93 4.98 8.90
CA LYS A 110 -15.16 5.49 10.05
C LYS A 110 -14.07 6.50 9.65
N THR A 111 -13.60 6.48 8.40
CA THR A 111 -12.60 7.46 7.95
C THR A 111 -13.14 8.90 7.86
N GLY A 112 -14.46 9.08 7.70
CA GLY A 112 -15.08 10.40 7.59
C GLY A 112 -14.71 11.23 6.35
N VAL A 113 -14.03 10.65 5.35
CA VAL A 113 -13.62 11.37 4.15
C VAL A 113 -14.81 11.66 3.23
N ALA A 114 -14.81 12.82 2.57
CA ALA A 114 -15.91 13.26 1.70
C ALA A 114 -16.21 12.34 0.51
N PHE A 115 -15.30 11.44 0.15
CA PHE A 115 -15.46 10.48 -0.94
C PHE A 115 -15.82 9.05 -0.46
N ALA A 116 -16.18 8.88 0.81
CA ALA A 116 -16.50 7.56 1.38
C ALA A 116 -17.65 6.85 0.64
N SER A 117 -18.70 7.55 0.20
CA SER A 117 -19.80 6.98 -0.57
C SER A 117 -19.33 6.37 -1.90
N MET A 118 -18.61 7.16 -2.70
CA MET A 118 -17.96 6.71 -3.94
C MET A 118 -17.02 5.52 -3.72
N TRP A 119 -16.36 5.48 -2.57
CA TRP A 119 -15.49 4.39 -2.20
C TRP A 119 -16.27 3.10 -1.91
N VAL A 120 -17.36 3.20 -1.14
CA VAL A 120 -18.28 2.07 -0.90
C VAL A 120 -18.86 1.55 -2.21
N ASP A 121 -19.26 2.42 -3.14
CA ASP A 121 -19.77 2.02 -4.46
C ASP A 121 -18.71 1.24 -5.25
N LYS A 122 -17.46 1.72 -5.25
CA LYS A 122 -16.32 1.02 -5.88
C LYS A 122 -16.01 -0.31 -5.22
N LEU A 123 -16.21 -0.43 -3.91
CA LEU A 123 -16.00 -1.68 -3.19
C LEU A 123 -17.05 -2.72 -3.58
N ARG A 124 -18.32 -2.31 -3.73
CA ARG A 124 -19.42 -3.21 -4.13
C ARG A 124 -19.34 -3.68 -5.58
N SER A 125 -18.65 -2.92 -6.44
CA SER A 125 -18.48 -3.29 -7.86
C SER A 125 -17.33 -4.30 -8.05
N PRO A 126 -17.56 -5.48 -8.66
CA PRO A 126 -16.52 -6.49 -8.87
C PRO A 126 -15.32 -6.00 -9.67
N SER A 127 -15.53 -5.07 -10.60
CA SER A 127 -14.45 -4.52 -11.45
C SER A 127 -13.52 -3.56 -10.72
N THR A 128 -14.00 -2.93 -9.64
CA THR A 128 -13.26 -1.89 -8.91
C THR A 128 -12.93 -2.25 -7.46
N CYS A 129 -13.45 -3.38 -6.97
CA CYS A 129 -13.29 -3.83 -5.59
C CYS A 129 -11.83 -3.91 -5.13
N MET A 130 -10.90 -4.37 -5.98
CA MET A 130 -9.46 -4.40 -5.64
C MET A 130 -8.91 -3.01 -5.32
N TYR A 131 -9.24 -1.99 -6.12
CA TYR A 131 -8.76 -0.63 -5.90
C TYR A 131 -9.31 -0.05 -4.60
N ALA A 132 -10.56 -0.38 -4.26
CA ALA A 132 -11.17 0.02 -3.00
C ALA A 132 -10.51 -0.66 -1.79
N MET A 133 -10.21 -1.96 -1.87
CA MET A 133 -9.51 -2.69 -0.81
C MET A 133 -8.07 -2.20 -0.62
N VAL A 134 -7.35 -1.93 -1.70
CA VAL A 134 -5.98 -1.39 -1.65
C VAL A 134 -5.96 0.02 -1.07
N ALA A 135 -6.92 0.87 -1.45
CA ALA A 135 -7.07 2.17 -0.82
C ALA A 135 -7.30 2.03 0.70
N LEU A 136 -8.06 1.02 1.13
CA LEU A 136 -8.37 0.79 2.55
C LEU A 136 -7.13 0.31 3.28
N LEU A 137 -6.37 -0.63 2.69
CA LEU A 137 -5.08 -1.04 3.19
C LEU A 137 -4.15 0.17 3.45
N ILE A 138 -4.00 1.08 2.48
CA ILE A 138 -3.13 2.25 2.60
C ILE A 138 -3.55 3.18 3.75
N THR A 139 -4.84 3.28 4.07
CA THR A 139 -5.29 4.06 5.23
C THR A 139 -4.81 3.50 6.56
N GLN A 140 -4.59 2.18 6.64
CA GLN A 140 -4.13 1.52 7.86
C GLN A 140 -2.61 1.63 8.06
N LEU A 141 -1.85 2.02 7.02
CA LEU A 141 -0.38 2.09 7.06
C LEU A 141 0.10 3.37 7.76
N SER A 142 0.21 3.38 9.08
CA SER A 142 0.84 4.48 9.84
C SER A 142 2.35 4.30 10.01
N ASN A 143 2.78 3.05 10.26
CA ASN A 143 4.15 2.70 10.64
C ASN A 143 5.04 2.20 9.49
N THR A 144 4.52 2.16 8.26
CA THR A 144 5.26 1.68 7.09
C THR A 144 6.39 2.64 6.71
N THR A 145 7.61 2.12 6.59
CA THR A 145 8.82 2.84 6.19
C THR A 145 8.98 2.89 4.67
N HIS A 146 8.62 1.81 3.97
CA HIS A 146 8.80 1.68 2.53
C HIS A 146 7.46 1.39 1.83
N LEU A 147 7.03 2.30 0.96
CA LEU A 147 5.79 2.15 0.18
C LEU A 147 6.08 2.22 -1.31
N THR A 148 5.80 1.13 -2.02
CA THR A 148 5.89 1.07 -3.47
C THR A 148 4.50 0.85 -4.07
N ILE A 149 4.09 1.73 -4.96
CA ILE A 149 2.82 1.67 -5.67
C ILE A 149 3.07 1.85 -7.17
N GLY A 150 2.77 0.82 -7.94
CA GLY A 150 2.86 0.83 -9.40
C GLY A 150 1.54 0.46 -10.06
N HIS A 151 1.59 0.24 -11.37
CA HIS A 151 0.47 -0.37 -12.09
C HIS A 151 0.14 -1.76 -11.52
N PRO A 152 -1.13 -2.18 -11.58
CA PRO A 152 -2.30 -1.44 -12.08
C PRO A 152 -2.91 -0.48 -11.05
N TYR A 153 -2.39 -0.41 -9.82
CA TYR A 153 -3.00 0.25 -8.67
C TYR A 153 -3.05 1.79 -8.73
N ILE A 154 -2.57 2.39 -9.80
CA ILE A 154 -2.49 3.84 -10.03
C ILE A 154 -3.18 4.29 -11.32
N ASN A 155 -4.05 3.45 -11.88
CA ASN A 155 -4.88 3.81 -13.03
C ASN A 155 -6.05 4.74 -12.65
N GLY A 156 -6.85 5.17 -13.63
CA GLY A 156 -7.98 6.08 -13.40
C GLY A 156 -9.10 5.54 -12.49
N GLN A 157 -9.12 4.23 -12.23
CA GLN A 157 -10.06 3.62 -11.29
C GLN A 157 -9.57 3.65 -9.84
N SER A 158 -8.30 3.99 -9.61
CA SER A 158 -7.67 3.98 -8.30
C SER A 158 -8.20 5.08 -7.38
N LEU A 159 -8.42 4.73 -6.12
CA LEU A 159 -8.67 5.67 -5.03
C LEU A 159 -7.39 6.03 -4.26
N VAL A 160 -6.26 5.39 -4.60
CA VAL A 160 -4.96 5.62 -3.95
C VAL A 160 -4.56 7.10 -3.97
N PRO A 161 -4.64 7.84 -5.10
CA PRO A 161 -4.29 9.25 -5.10
C PRO A 161 -5.12 10.09 -4.12
N LYS A 162 -6.43 9.80 -4.02
CA LYS A 162 -7.33 10.50 -3.10
C LYS A 162 -6.99 10.21 -1.64
N VAL A 163 -6.69 8.94 -1.32
CA VAL A 163 -6.27 8.53 0.03
C VAL A 163 -4.94 9.17 0.42
N LEU A 164 -3.93 9.13 -0.46
CA LEU A 164 -2.63 9.76 -0.21
C LEU A 164 -2.80 11.26 0.03
N LYS A 165 -3.59 11.94 -0.81
CA LYS A 165 -3.93 13.35 -0.62
C LYS A 165 -4.59 13.58 0.75
N ALA A 166 -5.57 12.77 1.12
CA ALA A 166 -6.24 12.89 2.42
C ALA A 166 -5.27 12.71 3.60
N LYS A 167 -4.32 11.78 3.54
CA LYS A 167 -3.26 11.63 4.57
C LYS A 167 -2.32 12.85 4.61
N ILE A 168 -1.92 13.38 3.45
CA ILE A 168 -1.00 14.55 3.34
C ILE A 168 -1.63 15.84 3.87
N PHE A 169 -2.95 15.98 3.75
CA PHE A 169 -3.70 17.16 4.21
C PHE A 169 -4.41 16.91 5.55
N GLY A 170 -4.08 15.85 6.28
CA GLY A 170 -4.53 15.62 7.66
C GLY A 170 -6.00 15.19 7.81
N GLN A 171 -6.65 14.74 6.74
CA GLN A 171 -8.01 14.16 6.80
C GLN A 171 -7.99 12.68 7.23
N LEU A 172 -6.84 12.04 7.14
CA LEU A 172 -6.58 10.66 7.55
C LEU A 172 -5.30 10.64 8.41
N PRO A 173 -5.11 9.60 9.25
CA PRO A 173 -3.86 9.40 9.97
C PRO A 173 -2.65 9.53 9.04
N ALA A 174 -1.64 10.31 9.43
CA ALA A 174 -0.48 10.55 8.60
C ALA A 174 0.41 9.31 8.50
N PHE A 175 1.37 9.34 7.58
CA PHE A 175 2.48 8.39 7.60
C PHE A 175 3.52 8.87 8.61
N GLU A 176 3.64 8.16 9.73
CA GLU A 176 4.54 8.56 10.81
C GLU A 176 5.99 8.15 10.55
N GLN A 177 6.18 7.04 9.84
CA GLN A 177 7.51 6.45 9.64
C GLN A 177 7.94 6.31 8.17
N LEU A 178 7.11 6.76 7.21
CA LEU A 178 7.39 6.58 5.79
C LEU A 178 8.63 7.36 5.36
N ARG A 179 9.69 6.64 5.00
CA ARG A 179 10.97 7.19 4.54
C ARG A 179 11.13 7.08 3.03
N GLU A 180 10.65 5.98 2.44
CA GLU A 180 10.80 5.70 1.03
C GLU A 180 9.44 5.56 0.35
N LEU A 181 9.21 6.36 -0.69
CA LEU A 181 8.02 6.28 -1.52
C LEU A 181 8.40 6.09 -2.99
N ARG A 182 7.91 4.99 -3.58
CA ARG A 182 8.01 4.75 -5.03
C ARG A 182 6.61 4.76 -5.63
N TYR A 183 6.34 5.72 -6.51
CA TYR A 183 5.07 5.87 -7.22
C TYR A 183 5.30 5.74 -8.72
N LEU A 184 5.24 4.50 -9.21
CA LEU A 184 5.78 4.10 -10.51
C LEU A 184 4.68 3.91 -11.56
N LYS A 185 4.34 5.02 -12.23
CA LYS A 185 3.44 5.02 -13.37
C LYS A 185 4.20 4.71 -14.66
N ARG A 186 3.93 3.55 -15.26
CA ARG A 186 4.37 3.28 -16.64
C ARG A 186 3.65 4.24 -17.57
N CYS A 187 4.41 5.03 -18.32
CA CYS A 187 3.91 5.88 -19.38
C CYS A 187 3.61 5.00 -20.60
N ASP A 188 2.34 4.85 -20.96
CA ASP A 188 2.01 4.30 -22.27
C ASP A 188 2.00 5.46 -23.27
N ILE A 189 2.64 5.29 -24.42
CA ILE A 189 2.83 6.35 -25.44
C ILE A 189 1.47 6.84 -25.97
N SER A 190 0.42 6.02 -25.86
CA SER A 190 -0.96 6.36 -26.21
C SER A 190 -1.75 7.07 -25.10
N SER A 191 -1.22 7.16 -23.88
CA SER A 191 -1.91 7.70 -22.70
C SER A 191 -1.55 9.16 -22.40
N PHE A 192 -1.55 10.01 -23.44
CA PHE A 192 -1.56 11.48 -23.31
C PHE A 192 -2.88 12.02 -22.72
N GLU A 193 -3.59 11.22 -21.94
CA GLU A 193 -4.74 11.69 -21.19
C GLU A 193 -4.29 12.34 -19.87
N ASN A 194 -4.32 13.68 -19.93
CA ASN A 194 -4.78 14.59 -18.88
C ASN A 194 -3.82 15.02 -17.76
N ASN A 195 -3.72 16.35 -17.66
CA ASN A 195 -3.17 17.19 -16.58
C ASN A 195 -3.53 16.76 -15.14
N GLN A 196 -4.51 15.87 -14.95
CA GLN A 196 -4.95 15.38 -13.65
C GLN A 196 -3.90 14.49 -12.97
N ILE A 197 -3.14 13.72 -13.76
CA ILE A 197 -2.07 12.84 -13.27
C ILE A 197 -0.98 13.64 -12.56
N PHE A 198 -0.61 14.79 -13.16
CA PHE A 198 0.40 15.69 -12.63
C PHE A 198 -0.01 16.28 -11.27
N SER A 199 -1.28 16.69 -11.14
CA SER A 199 -1.81 17.28 -9.90
C SER A 199 -1.84 16.30 -8.74
N ASP A 200 -1.92 15.00 -8.99
CA ASP A 200 -2.01 13.99 -7.95
C ASP A 200 -0.62 13.56 -7.45
N THR A 201 0.37 13.47 -8.34
CA THR A 201 1.75 13.08 -7.98
C THR A 201 2.55 14.21 -7.33
N ILE A 202 2.31 15.47 -7.70
CA ILE A 202 3.01 16.61 -7.08
C ILE A 202 2.77 16.69 -5.56
N ASN A 203 1.60 16.23 -5.08
CA ASN A 203 1.30 16.33 -3.66
C ASN A 203 2.19 15.41 -2.81
N LEU A 204 2.72 14.34 -3.40
CA LEU A 204 3.55 13.34 -2.70
C LEU A 204 4.85 13.96 -2.15
N PHE A 205 5.33 15.04 -2.78
CA PHE A 205 6.50 15.80 -2.33
C PHE A 205 6.28 16.56 -1.01
N TYR A 206 5.03 16.65 -0.52
CA TYR A 206 4.69 17.26 0.78
C TYR A 206 4.55 16.23 1.92
N LEU A 207 4.95 14.98 1.70
CA LEU A 207 5.01 13.99 2.78
C LEU A 207 6.17 14.34 3.73
N PRO A 208 5.90 14.60 5.02
CA PRO A 208 6.88 15.23 5.91
C PRO A 208 8.05 14.32 6.29
N THR A 209 7.86 13.01 6.27
CA THR A 209 8.83 12.02 6.76
C THR A 209 9.65 11.36 5.64
N VAL A 210 9.25 11.56 4.39
CA VAL A 210 9.86 10.92 3.22
C VAL A 210 11.23 11.54 2.93
N THR A 211 12.26 10.70 2.88
CA THR A 211 13.63 11.07 2.57
C THR A 211 14.04 10.68 1.14
N HIS A 212 13.43 9.62 0.60
CA HIS A 212 13.63 9.13 -0.76
C HIS A 212 12.30 9.03 -1.50
N ILE A 213 12.21 9.68 -2.66
CA ILE A 213 11.02 9.63 -3.50
C ILE A 213 11.40 9.28 -4.95
N GLU A 214 10.71 8.30 -5.51
CA GLU A 214 10.79 7.95 -6.93
C GLU A 214 9.38 8.06 -7.52
N VAL A 215 9.19 8.97 -8.46
CA VAL A 215 7.86 9.25 -9.03
C VAL A 215 7.96 9.30 -10.55
N SER A 216 7.10 8.55 -11.22
CA SER A 216 6.88 8.72 -12.66
C SER A 216 5.85 9.83 -12.88
N MET A 217 6.27 10.92 -13.52
CA MET A 217 5.41 12.07 -13.81
C MET A 217 5.58 12.50 -15.27
N THR A 218 4.48 12.94 -15.89
CA THR A 218 4.54 13.63 -17.17
C THR A 218 5.03 15.06 -16.94
N ASN A 219 6.03 15.52 -17.67
CA ASN A 219 6.53 16.89 -17.58
C ASN A 219 5.44 17.89 -18.02
N PRO A 220 4.87 18.73 -17.13
CA PRO A 220 3.91 19.73 -17.56
C PRO A 220 4.67 20.93 -18.13
N GLN A 221 4.17 21.48 -19.23
CA GLN A 221 4.79 22.63 -19.90
C GLN A 221 4.89 23.88 -19.00
N ASP A 222 4.05 23.99 -17.95
CA ASP A 222 3.94 25.16 -17.06
C ASP A 222 4.11 24.81 -15.56
N PHE A 223 5.08 23.96 -15.21
CA PHE A 223 5.31 23.59 -13.81
C PHE A 223 5.61 24.80 -12.91
N LYS A 224 4.81 24.97 -11.85
CA LYS A 224 5.16 25.82 -10.72
C LYS A 224 4.88 25.08 -9.42
N TRP A 225 5.90 25.00 -8.56
CA TRP A 225 5.71 24.52 -7.19
C TRP A 225 4.61 25.31 -6.53
N ARG A 226 3.55 24.64 -6.07
CA ARG A 226 2.59 25.28 -5.19
C ARG A 226 3.35 25.58 -3.90
N ARG A 227 3.63 26.86 -3.64
CA ARG A 227 4.09 27.27 -2.31
C ARG A 227 2.97 26.90 -1.33
N ARG A 228 3.11 25.78 -0.61
CA ARG A 228 2.65 25.75 0.77
C ARG A 228 3.42 26.89 1.41
N ALA A 229 2.73 27.92 1.89
CA ALA A 229 3.39 29.12 2.38
C ALA A 229 4.37 28.85 3.55
N GLU A 230 4.46 27.63 4.10
CA GLU A 230 5.31 27.32 5.27
C GLU A 230 5.99 25.93 5.24
N LEU A 231 5.91 25.15 4.16
CA LEU A 231 6.62 23.85 4.06
C LEU A 231 7.19 23.69 2.64
N GLY A 232 8.48 23.97 2.48
CA GLY A 232 9.23 23.44 1.34
C GLY A 232 9.33 21.90 1.43
N PRO A 233 9.76 21.20 0.38
CA PRO A 233 10.10 19.77 0.50
C PRO A 233 11.24 19.64 1.51
N SER A 234 10.93 19.34 2.77
CA SER A 234 11.84 19.64 3.87
C SER A 234 12.96 18.61 4.07
N HIS A 235 12.89 17.44 3.42
CA HIS A 235 13.84 16.34 3.70
C HIS A 235 14.25 15.47 2.49
N LEU A 236 13.93 15.86 1.25
CA LEU A 236 14.28 15.05 0.08
C LEU A 236 15.79 15.09 -0.18
N THR A 237 16.42 13.93 -0.04
CA THR A 237 17.87 13.77 -0.29
C THR A 237 18.18 13.33 -1.71
N GLN A 238 17.21 12.74 -2.41
CA GLN A 238 17.35 12.27 -3.78
C GLN A 238 15.99 12.29 -4.49
N ASP A 239 15.96 12.85 -5.70
CA ASP A 239 14.82 12.85 -6.61
C ASP A 239 15.24 12.11 -7.89
N ARG A 240 14.44 11.13 -8.30
CA ARG A 240 14.59 10.42 -9.58
C ARG A 240 13.27 10.45 -10.33
N MET A 241 13.26 11.21 -11.42
CA MET A 241 12.20 11.20 -12.41
C MET A 241 12.53 10.15 -13.48
N ALA A 242 11.64 9.18 -13.66
CA ALA A 242 11.72 8.20 -14.74
C ALA A 242 10.51 8.32 -15.66
N CYS A 243 10.74 8.30 -16.97
CA CYS A 243 9.72 8.23 -18.02
C CYS A 243 9.34 6.79 -18.33
#